data_AF-A0A0A1I3H3-F1
#
_entry.id   AF-A0A0A1I3H3-F1
#
_cell.length_a   1.000
_cell.length_b   1.000
_cell.length_c   1.000
_cell.angle_alpha   90.00
_cell.angle_beta   90.00
_cell.angle_gamma   90.00
#
_symmetry.space_group_name_H-M   'P 1'
#
loop_
_entity.id
_entity.type
_entity.pdbx_description
1 polymer ?
#
loop_
_entity_poly.entity_id
_entity_poly.type
_entity_poly.pdbx_seq_one_letter_code
_entity_poly.pdbx_strand_id
1 'polypeptide(L)'
;MTDVAALYAQVRTPCVFANAVDDPWAPPVSRDAFIKGYRNVPFRVRDLHPETKKQPIGHMGYFRPSAEPLWDEVLKWLVTQKQWAVG
;
A
#
# COMPACT_ATOMS: atom_id res chain seq x y z
N MET A 1 10.37 26.33 1.61
CA MET A 1 9.60 25.14 1.21
C MET A 1 10.41 23.91 1.59
N THR A 2 9.86 23.03 2.43
CA THR A 2 10.53 21.77 2.77
C THR A 2 10.42 20.82 1.58
N ASP A 3 11.54 20.17 1.23
CA ASP A 3 11.56 19.11 0.22
C ASP A 3 10.54 18.00 0.57
N VAL A 4 9.78 17.53 -0.41
CA VAL A 4 8.79 16.46 -0.24
C VAL A 4 9.42 15.18 0.32
N ALA A 5 10.68 14.89 -0.02
CA ALA A 5 11.41 13.75 0.53
C ALA A 5 11.63 13.89 2.05
N ALA A 6 11.86 15.12 2.53
CA ALA A 6 12.00 15.40 3.96
C ALA A 6 10.66 15.32 4.70
N LEU A 7 9.52 15.52 4.03
CA LEU A 7 8.19 15.28 4.60
C LEU A 7 7.92 13.77 4.74
N TYR A 8 8.18 12.98 3.71
CA TYR A 8 8.03 11.51 3.80
C TYR A 8 8.93 10.89 4.88
N ALA A 9 10.15 11.41 5.05
CA ALA A 9 11.08 10.93 6.07
C ALA A 9 10.61 11.19 7.53
N GLN A 10 9.53 11.95 7.76
CA GLN A 10 8.95 12.17 9.09
C GLN A 10 7.98 11.07 9.52
N VAL A 11 7.54 10.21 8.60
CA VAL A 11 6.64 9.10 8.93
C VAL A 11 7.35 8.10 9.86
N ARG A 12 6.65 7.68 10.92
CA ARG A 12 7.13 6.71 11.93
C ARG A 12 6.21 5.50 12.08
N THR A 13 5.02 5.55 11.49
CA THR A 13 4.02 4.48 11.60
C THR A 13 4.31 3.40 10.56
N PRO A 14 4.38 2.10 10.93
CA PRO A 14 4.56 1.02 9.97
C PRO A 14 3.64 1.15 8.76
N CYS A 15 4.15 0.93 7.56
CA CYS A 15 3.41 1.17 6.31
C CYS A 15 3.27 -0.10 5.47
N VAL A 16 2.16 -0.19 4.74
CA VAL A 16 2.00 -1.11 3.61
C VAL A 16 1.69 -0.28 2.38
N PHE A 17 2.43 -0.50 1.30
CA PHE A 17 2.18 0.13 0.01
C PHE A 17 1.73 -0.94 -0.98
N ALA A 18 0.45 -0.91 -1.37
CA ALA A 18 -0.18 -1.91 -2.21
C ALA A 18 -0.64 -1.28 -3.54
N ASN A 19 -0.29 -1.91 -4.65
CA ASN A 19 -0.69 -1.47 -5.99
C ASN A 19 -1.11 -2.69 -6.81
N ALA A 20 -2.17 -2.54 -7.59
CA ALA A 20 -2.58 -3.53 -8.56
C ALA A 20 -1.68 -3.47 -9.78
N VAL A 21 -1.19 -4.61 -10.23
CA VAL A 21 -0.29 -4.70 -11.38
C VAL A 21 -0.99 -4.36 -12.70
N ASP A 22 -2.32 -4.42 -12.71
CA ASP A 22 -3.19 -4.07 -13.83
C ASP A 22 -3.77 -2.65 -13.71
N ASP A 23 -3.27 -1.81 -12.80
CA ASP A 23 -3.60 -0.38 -12.72
C ASP A 23 -2.65 0.47 -13.60
N PRO A 24 -3.14 1.02 -14.74
CA PRO A 24 -2.32 1.87 -15.60
C PRO A 24 -2.08 3.27 -15.03
N TRP A 25 -2.84 3.72 -14.01
CA TRP A 25 -2.71 5.06 -13.44
C TRP A 25 -1.67 5.10 -12.32
N ALA A 26 -1.59 4.04 -11.51
CA ALA A 26 -0.64 3.94 -10.41
C ALA A 26 0.07 2.56 -10.41
N PRO A 27 0.91 2.27 -11.42
CA PRO A 27 1.60 0.98 -11.49
C PRO A 27 2.62 0.81 -10.35
N PRO A 28 2.99 -0.42 -9.98
CA PRO A 28 4.00 -0.72 -8.96
C PRO A 28 5.29 0.10 -9.06
N VAL A 29 5.81 0.30 -10.28
CA VAL A 29 7.03 1.10 -10.51
C VAL A 29 6.89 2.56 -10.06
N SER A 30 5.69 3.13 -10.16
CA SER A 30 5.41 4.49 -9.67
C SER A 30 5.49 4.53 -8.15
N ARG A 31 4.80 3.61 -7.46
CA ARG A 31 4.93 3.43 -5.99
C ARG A 31 6.39 3.29 -5.59
N ASP A 32 7.15 2.44 -6.25
CA ASP A 32 8.55 2.15 -5.90
C ASP A 32 9.45 3.39 -6.01
N ALA A 33 9.12 4.34 -6.88
CA ALA A 33 9.80 5.63 -6.94
C ALA A 33 9.49 6.50 -5.71
N PHE A 34 8.23 6.56 -5.27
CA PHE A 34 7.80 7.40 -4.14
C PHE A 34 8.21 6.85 -2.78
N ILE A 35 8.09 5.54 -2.55
CA ILE A 35 8.27 4.94 -1.21
C ILE A 35 9.70 5.07 -0.69
N LYS A 36 10.68 5.38 -1.55
CA LYS A 36 12.07 5.71 -1.16
C LYS A 36 12.14 6.86 -0.15
N GLY A 37 11.16 7.76 -0.15
CA GLY A 37 11.06 8.84 0.84
C GLY A 37 10.72 8.35 2.25
N TYR A 38 10.05 7.21 2.40
CA TYR A 38 9.63 6.61 3.67
C TYR A 38 10.78 5.79 4.31
N ARG A 39 11.97 6.41 4.37
CA ARG A 39 13.24 5.75 4.74
C ARG A 39 13.42 5.44 6.23
N ASN A 40 12.57 6.01 7.09
CA ASN A 40 12.72 5.95 8.55
C ASN A 40 11.68 5.05 9.22
N VAL A 41 11.10 4.12 8.48
CA VAL A 41 10.04 3.23 8.97
C VAL A 41 10.10 1.88 8.27
N PRO A 42 9.84 0.76 8.97
CA PRO A 42 9.62 -0.51 8.28
C PRO A 42 8.36 -0.40 7.40
N PHE A 43 8.48 -0.84 6.16
CA PHE A 43 7.33 -0.97 5.27
C PHE A 43 7.31 -2.31 4.56
N ARG A 44 6.12 -2.69 4.09
CA ARG A 44 5.92 -3.82 3.17
C ARG A 44 5.39 -3.33 1.85
N VAL A 45 5.80 -3.99 0.79
CA VAL A 45 5.33 -3.74 -0.57
C VAL A 45 4.42 -4.90 -0.99
N ARG A 46 3.32 -4.59 -1.67
CA ARG A 46 2.35 -5.57 -2.16
C ARG A 46 1.99 -5.28 -3.60
N ASP A 47 2.32 -6.23 -4.47
CA ASP A 47 1.82 -6.25 -5.84
C ASP A 47 0.57 -7.12 -5.86
N LEU A 48 -0.56 -6.52 -6.25
CA LEU A 48 -1.85 -7.18 -6.26
C LEU A 48 -2.14 -7.65 -7.68
N HIS A 49 -2.33 -8.96 -7.83
CA HIS A 49 -2.60 -9.58 -9.11
C HIS A 49 -4.09 -9.91 -9.20
N PRO A 50 -4.77 -9.55 -10.31
CA PRO A 50 -6.11 -10.05 -10.54
C PRO A 50 -6.07 -11.58 -10.66
N GLU A 51 -7.03 -12.26 -10.05
CA GLU A 51 -7.11 -13.74 -10.13
C GLU A 51 -7.31 -14.21 -11.57
N THR A 52 -8.06 -13.43 -12.36
CA THR A 52 -8.29 -13.70 -13.78
C THR A 52 -8.32 -12.41 -14.59
N LYS A 53 -7.99 -12.50 -15.89
CA LYS A 53 -8.09 -11.36 -16.82
C LYS A 53 -9.51 -10.80 -16.98
N LYS A 54 -10.54 -11.58 -16.61
CA LYS A 54 -11.96 -11.17 -16.70
C LYS A 54 -12.41 -10.39 -15.47
N GLN A 55 -11.63 -10.39 -14.40
CA GLN A 55 -11.92 -9.70 -13.15
C GLN A 55 -10.72 -8.81 -12.77
N PRO A 56 -10.47 -7.74 -13.56
CA PRO A 56 -9.38 -6.83 -13.26
C PRO A 56 -9.63 -6.11 -11.93
N ILE A 57 -8.55 -5.86 -11.20
CA ILE A 57 -8.58 -4.96 -10.05
C ILE A 57 -8.56 -3.54 -10.62
N GLY A 58 -7.48 -3.18 -11.31
CA GLY A 58 -7.28 -1.84 -11.87
C GLY A 58 -7.36 -0.74 -10.80
N HIS A 59 -7.46 0.51 -11.22
CA HIS A 59 -7.37 1.66 -10.31
C HIS A 59 -8.45 1.68 -9.22
N MET A 60 -9.70 1.44 -9.61
CA MET A 60 -10.86 1.54 -8.71
C MET A 60 -11.32 0.19 -8.15
N GLY A 61 -10.54 -0.88 -8.37
CA GLY A 61 -10.92 -2.24 -7.98
C GLY A 61 -11.16 -2.40 -6.49
N TYR A 62 -10.43 -1.65 -5.67
CA TYR A 62 -10.51 -1.67 -4.21
C TYR A 62 -11.90 -1.29 -3.66
N PHE A 63 -12.73 -0.59 -4.43
CA PHE A 63 -14.07 -0.16 -4.01
C PHE A 63 -15.17 -1.14 -4.43
N ARG A 64 -14.82 -2.23 -5.12
CA ARG A 64 -15.79 -3.24 -5.57
C ARG A 64 -15.98 -4.30 -4.47
N PRO A 65 -17.15 -4.95 -4.40
CA PRO A 65 -17.39 -6.04 -3.43
C PRO A 65 -16.35 -7.16 -3.51
N SER A 66 -15.83 -7.46 -4.71
CA SER A 66 -14.78 -8.46 -4.91
C SER A 66 -13.45 -8.15 -4.22
N ALA A 67 -13.25 -6.92 -3.72
CA ALA A 67 -12.06 -6.54 -2.96
C ALA A 67 -12.18 -6.83 -1.45
N GLU A 68 -13.32 -7.33 -0.97
CA GLU A 68 -13.52 -7.70 0.44
C GLU A 68 -12.35 -8.54 1.02
N PRO A 69 -11.82 -9.57 0.33
CA PRO A 69 -10.66 -10.33 0.85
C PRO A 69 -9.40 -9.49 1.02
N LEU A 70 -9.19 -8.47 0.17
CA LEU A 70 -8.05 -7.54 0.29
C LEU A 70 -8.22 -6.64 1.53
N TRP A 71 -9.45 -6.20 1.80
CA TRP A 71 -9.75 -5.41 2.98
C TRP A 71 -9.60 -6.22 4.26
N ASP A 72 -10.08 -7.46 4.29
CA ASP A 72 -9.89 -8.38 5.42
C ASP A 72 -8.41 -8.55 5.75
N GLU A 73 -7.56 -8.69 4.74
CA GLU A 73 -6.12 -8.80 4.92
C GLU A 73 -5.52 -7.54 5.53
N VAL A 74 -5.87 -6.36 5.01
CA VAL A 74 -5.37 -5.07 5.51
C VAL A 74 -5.85 -4.81 6.94
N LEU A 75 -7.12 -5.09 7.23
CA LEU A 75 -7.68 -4.95 8.57
C LEU A 75 -7.01 -5.89 9.57
N LYS A 76 -6.77 -7.15 9.17
CA LYS A 76 -6.02 -8.11 10.00
C LYS A 76 -4.61 -7.59 10.28
N TRP A 77 -3.92 -7.08 9.26
CA TRP A 77 -2.59 -6.48 9.44
C TRP A 77 -2.65 -5.28 10.41
N LEU A 78 -3.59 -4.35 10.24
CA LEU A 78 -3.76 -3.19 11.13
C LEU A 78 -3.95 -3.61 12.59
N VAL A 79 -4.75 -4.65 12.85
CA VAL A 79 -4.94 -5.17 14.21
C VAL A 79 -3.63 -5.69 14.81
N THR A 80 -2.75 -6.33 14.03
CA THR A 80 -1.43 -6.75 14.52
C THR A 80 -0.53 -5.57 14.90
N GLN A 81 -0.72 -4.40 14.27
CA GLN A 81 0.09 -3.22 14.56
C GLN A 81 -0.27 -2.54 15.90
N LYS A 82 -1.42 -2.87 16.52
CA LYS A 82 -1.75 -2.35 17.87
C LYS A 82 -0.68 -2.64 18.91
N GLN A 83 0.11 -3.69 18.72
CA GLN A 83 1.22 -4.07 19.60
C GLN A 83 2.45 -3.16 19.44
N TRP A 84 2.56 -2.42 18.33
CA TRP A 84 3.65 -1.47 18.07
C TRP A 84 3.49 -0.15 18.82
N ALA A 85 2.26 0.28 19.11
CA ALA A 85 1.97 1.57 19.74
C ALA A 85 2.15 1.58 21.28
N VAL A 86 2.53 0.43 21.88
CA VAL A 86 2.65 0.24 23.35
C VAL A 86 4.10 -0.04 23.76
N GLY A 87 5.07 0.17 22.86
CA GLY A 87 6.51 -0.02 23.10
C GLY A 87 7.29 1.27 22.95
#